data_AF-A0A9D3ZVI0-F1
#
_entry.id   AF-A0A9D3ZVI0-F1
#
_cell.length_a   1.000
_cell.length_b   1.000
_cell.length_c   1.000
_cell.angle_alpha   90.00
_cell.angle_beta   90.00
_cell.angle_gamma   90.00
#
_symmetry.space_group_name_H-M   'P 1'
#
loop_
_entity.id
_entity.type
_entity.pdbx_description
1 polymer ?
#
loop_
_entity_poly.entity_id
_entity_poly.type
_entity_poly.pdbx_seq_one_letter_code
_entity_poly.pdbx_strand_id
1 'polypeptide(L)'
;MEEARRDRTECETLQRALSECHQRFGPGATRDAACRHLNRALAECLVSFVCPEESEAVRTLCGSGGTRLKRSQCQQAQLSLSVCISSHQPD
;
A
#
# COMPACT_ATOMS: atom_id res chain seq x y z
N MET A 1 -7.29 -14.46 12.29
CA MET A 1 -8.48 -13.59 12.42
C MET A 1 -8.18 -12.30 13.20
N GLU A 2 -7.21 -12.31 14.12
CA GLU A 2 -6.78 -11.13 14.90
C GLU A 2 -5.92 -10.15 14.09
N GLU A 3 -5.04 -10.65 13.22
CA GLU A 3 -4.17 -9.83 12.35
C GLU A 3 -4.97 -8.98 11.36
N ALA A 4 -5.92 -9.57 10.63
CA ALA A 4 -6.80 -8.81 9.72
C ALA A 4 -7.64 -7.72 10.42
N ARG A 5 -7.99 -7.92 11.71
CA ARG A 5 -8.70 -6.89 12.50
C ARG A 5 -7.77 -5.77 12.94
N ARG A 6 -6.51 -6.11 13.25
CA ARG A 6 -5.46 -5.13 13.57
C ARG A 6 -5.13 -4.28 12.36
N ASP A 7 -4.92 -4.89 11.20
CA ASP A 7 -4.57 -4.19 9.96
C ASP A 7 -5.68 -3.21 9.54
N ARG A 8 -6.95 -3.62 9.67
CA ARG A 8 -8.09 -2.72 9.43
C ARG A 8 -8.08 -1.49 10.34
N THR A 9 -7.82 -1.70 11.64
CA THR A 9 -7.80 -0.60 12.64
C THR A 9 -6.63 0.36 12.37
N GLU A 10 -5.50 -0.17 11.92
CA GLU A 10 -4.33 0.62 11.52
C GLU A 10 -4.63 1.46 10.25
N CYS A 11 -5.26 0.88 9.23
CA CYS A 11 -5.67 1.60 8.03
C CYS A 11 -6.70 2.71 8.35
N GLU A 12 -7.69 2.43 9.19
CA GLU A 12 -8.69 3.42 9.63
C GLU A 12 -8.03 4.59 10.39
N THR A 13 -7.02 4.31 11.20
CA THR A 13 -6.24 5.33 11.93
C THR A 13 -5.44 6.22 10.96
N LEU A 14 -4.78 5.62 9.97
CA LEU A 14 -4.06 6.35 8.91
C LEU A 14 -5.00 7.20 8.05
N GLN A 15 -6.18 6.68 7.73
CA GLN A 15 -7.21 7.41 6.98
C GLN A 15 -7.67 8.66 7.74
N ARG A 16 -7.89 8.55 9.06
CA ARG A 16 -8.24 9.71 9.89
C ARG A 16 -7.12 10.74 9.92
N ALA A 17 -5.88 10.32 10.16
CA ALA A 17 -4.73 11.22 10.18
C ALA A 17 -4.51 11.93 8.83
N LEU A 18 -4.67 11.23 7.71
CA LEU A 18 -4.59 11.82 6.38
C LEU A 18 -5.71 12.85 6.15
N SER A 19 -6.93 12.55 6.61
CA SER A 19 -8.07 13.46 6.51
C SER A 19 -7.83 14.75 7.31
N GLU A 20 -7.31 14.65 8.53
CA GLU A 20 -6.91 15.81 9.34
C GLU A 20 -5.79 16.62 8.68
N CYS A 21 -4.82 15.95 8.06
CA CYS A 21 -3.77 16.62 7.28
C CYS A 21 -4.35 17.41 6.10
N HIS A 22 -5.29 16.82 5.35
CA HIS A 22 -5.99 17.49 4.25
C HIS A 22 -6.89 18.65 4.70
N GLN A 23 -7.42 18.62 5.92
CA GLN A 23 -8.16 19.76 6.48
C GLN A 23 -7.23 20.93 6.82
N ARG A 24 -5.98 20.63 7.24
CA ARG A 24 -4.98 21.64 7.60
C ARG A 24 -4.37 22.33 6.37
N PHE A 25 -4.24 21.62 5.26
CA PHE A 25 -3.66 22.13 4.03
C PHE A 25 -4.69 22.08 2.89
N GLY A 26 -5.06 23.24 2.35
CA GLY A 26 -5.90 23.32 1.15
C GLY A 26 -5.30 22.56 -0.05
N PRO A 27 -6.10 22.20 -1.05
CA PRO A 27 -5.64 21.39 -2.19
C PRO A 27 -4.47 22.07 -2.92
N GLY A 28 -3.49 21.26 -3.36
CA GLY A 28 -2.32 21.71 -4.12
C GLY A 28 -1.01 21.09 -3.63
N ALA A 29 0.09 21.49 -4.25
CA ALA A 29 1.42 20.91 -4.04
C ALA A 29 1.89 20.91 -2.57
N THR A 30 1.52 21.94 -1.80
CA THR A 30 1.84 22.03 -0.37
C THR A 30 1.20 20.91 0.43
N ARG A 31 -0.08 20.60 0.15
CA ARG A 31 -0.78 19.49 0.79
C ARG A 31 -0.15 18.16 0.39
N ASP A 32 0.12 17.97 -0.89
CA ASP A 32 0.69 16.72 -1.39
C ASP A 32 2.06 16.43 -0.77
N ALA A 33 2.89 17.46 -0.60
CA ALA A 33 4.18 17.34 0.08
C ALA A 33 4.01 17.09 1.59
N ALA A 34 3.16 17.87 2.27
CA ALA A 34 2.96 17.77 3.72
C ALA A 34 2.34 16.43 4.14
N CYS A 35 1.37 15.92 3.37
CA CYS A 35 0.62 14.71 3.68
C CYS A 35 1.19 13.45 2.99
N ARG A 36 2.29 13.56 2.24
CA ARG A 36 2.86 12.48 1.40
C ARG A 36 3.07 11.16 2.15
N HIS A 37 3.59 11.26 3.37
CA HIS A 37 3.95 10.10 4.20
C HIS A 37 2.70 9.37 4.71
N LEU A 38 1.67 10.11 5.13
CA LEU A 38 0.37 9.56 5.51
C LEU A 38 -0.33 8.91 4.32
N ASN A 39 -0.30 9.57 3.16
CA ASN A 39 -0.89 9.04 1.94
C ASN A 39 -0.21 7.73 1.51
N ARG A 40 1.12 7.70 1.54
CA ARG A 40 1.91 6.49 1.25
C ARG A 40 1.60 5.36 2.24
N ALA A 41 1.63 5.65 3.54
CA ALA A 41 1.37 4.65 4.58
C ALA A 41 -0.06 4.08 4.47
N LEU A 42 -1.06 4.93 4.22
CA LEU A 42 -2.43 4.48 4.01
C LEU A 42 -2.54 3.58 2.77
N ALA A 43 -1.90 3.97 1.66
CA ALA A 43 -1.89 3.16 0.45
C ALA A 43 -1.25 1.78 0.68
N GLU A 44 -0.09 1.74 1.35
CA GLU A 44 0.60 0.49 1.70
C GLU A 44 -0.26 -0.40 2.62
N CYS A 45 -0.96 0.21 3.58
CA CYS A 45 -1.89 -0.48 4.49
C CYS A 45 -3.07 -1.10 3.72
N LEU A 46 -3.76 -0.31 2.89
CA LEU A 46 -4.92 -0.77 2.11
C LEU A 46 -4.54 -1.89 1.14
N VAL A 47 -3.41 -1.76 0.45
CA VAL A 47 -2.92 -2.80 -0.47
C VAL A 47 -2.59 -4.09 0.29
N SER A 48 -1.95 -3.98 1.46
CA SER A 48 -1.66 -5.15 2.30
C SER A 48 -2.91 -5.79 2.89
N PHE A 49 -3.95 -5.00 3.19
CA PHE A 49 -5.22 -5.49 3.70
C PHE A 49 -6.03 -6.22 2.62
N VAL A 50 -6.05 -5.69 1.40
CA VAL A 50 -6.84 -6.24 0.28
C VAL A 50 -6.14 -7.41 -0.40
N CYS A 51 -4.82 -7.32 -0.62
CA CYS A 51 -3.99 -8.31 -1.31
C CYS A 51 -2.83 -8.76 -0.42
N PRO A 52 -3.09 -9.46 0.70
CA PRO A 52 -2.07 -9.72 1.73
C PRO A 52 -0.92 -10.60 1.22
N GLU A 53 -1.23 -11.67 0.49
CA GLU A 53 -0.24 -12.62 -0.01
C GLU A 53 0.65 -12.01 -1.09
N GLU A 54 0.06 -11.31 -2.05
CA GLU A 54 0.79 -10.63 -3.12
C GLU A 54 1.64 -9.48 -2.59
N SER A 55 1.12 -8.74 -1.61
CA SER A 55 1.86 -7.66 -0.94
C SER A 55 3.08 -8.20 -0.20
N GLU A 56 2.93 -9.32 0.50
CA GLU A 56 4.04 -9.97 1.21
C GLU A 56 5.07 -10.55 0.22
N ALA A 57 4.61 -11.15 -0.88
CA ALA A 57 5.48 -11.63 -1.94
C ALA A 57 6.33 -10.51 -2.52
N VAL A 58 5.74 -9.33 -2.80
CA VAL A 58 6.48 -8.15 -3.27
C VAL A 58 7.49 -7.68 -2.21
N ARG A 59 7.10 -7.56 -0.93
CA ARG A 59 8.03 -7.17 0.15
C ARG A 59 9.25 -8.09 0.23
N THR A 60 9.03 -9.41 0.17
CA THR A 60 10.07 -10.41 0.28
C THR A 60 10.97 -10.48 -0.96
N LEU A 61 10.38 -10.46 -2.16
CA LEU A 61 11.10 -10.71 -3.41
C LEU A 61 11.75 -9.45 -4.00
N CYS A 62 11.15 -8.27 -3.81
CA CYS A 62 11.59 -7.02 -4.42
C CYS A 62 12.51 -6.18 -3.51
N GLY A 63 12.72 -6.56 -2.25
CA GLY A 63 13.55 -5.81 -1.30
C GLY A 63 15.05 -5.77 -1.60
N SER A 64 15.54 -6.48 -2.62
CA SER A 64 16.96 -6.50 -3.00
C SER A 64 17.14 -6.67 -4.51
N GLY A 65 18.16 -6.03 -5.10
CA GLY A 65 18.48 -6.13 -6.53
C GLY A 65 18.87 -7.54 -7.02
N GLY A 66 19.23 -8.43 -6.09
CA GLY A 66 19.25 -9.88 -6.21
C GLY A 66 19.96 -10.50 -7.43
N THR A 67 19.78 -11.82 -7.57
CA THR A 67 20.16 -12.56 -8.78
C THR A 67 19.17 -12.28 -9.91
N ARG A 68 19.50 -12.69 -11.14
CA ARG A 68 18.56 -12.65 -12.28
C ARG A 68 17.24 -13.35 -11.95
N LEU A 69 17.30 -14.48 -11.23
CA LEU A 69 16.14 -15.23 -10.78
C LEU A 69 15.29 -14.40 -9.80
N LYS A 70 15.90 -13.79 -8.76
CA LYS A 70 15.17 -12.93 -7.82
C LYS A 70 14.46 -11.77 -8.51
N ARG A 71 15.09 -11.15 -9.51
CA ARG A 71 14.45 -10.08 -10.30
C ARG A 71 13.23 -10.56 -11.08
N SER A 72 13.32 -11.74 -11.71
CA SER A 72 12.17 -12.34 -12.39
C SER A 72 11.03 -12.70 -11.42
N GLN A 73 11.36 -13.21 -10.24
CA GLN A 73 10.39 -13.49 -9.18
C GLN A 73 9.72 -12.20 -8.66
N CYS A 74 10.48 -11.12 -8.46
CA CYS A 74 9.93 -9.82 -8.10
C CYS A 74 8.97 -9.29 -9.19
N GLN A 75 9.34 -9.38 -10.46
CA GLN A 75 8.46 -8.98 -11.56
C GLN A 75 7.15 -9.79 -11.57
N GLN A 76 7.23 -11.10 -11.36
CA GLN A 76 6.04 -11.93 -11.26
C GLN A 76 5.17 -11.55 -10.05
N ALA A 77 5.77 -11.27 -8.90
CA ALA A 77 5.04 -10.82 -7.71
C ALA A 77 4.34 -9.48 -7.94
N GLN A 78 4.99 -8.53 -8.64
CA GLN A 78 4.39 -7.25 -9.01
C GLN A 78 3.18 -7.42 -9.94
N LEU A 79 3.26 -8.34 -10.92
CA LEU A 79 2.14 -8.66 -11.81
C LEU A 79 0.97 -9.31 -11.05
N SER A 80 1.27 -10.27 -10.16
CA SER A 80 0.23 -10.88 -9.32
C SER A 80 -0.47 -9.83 -8.45
N LEU A 81 0.29 -8.91 -7.84
CA LEU A 81 -0.26 -7.82 -7.05
C LEU A 81 -1.15 -6.89 -7.90
N SER A 82 -0.73 -6.55 -9.12
CA SER A 82 -1.55 -5.67 -9.97
C SER A 82 -2.87 -6.34 -10.39
N VAL A 83 -2.85 -7.65 -10.65
CA VAL A 83 -4.07 -8.42 -10.93
C VAL A 83 -5.01 -8.43 -9.72
N CYS A 84 -4.49 -8.72 -8.53
CA CYS A 84 -5.29 -8.70 -7.30
C CYS A 84 -5.93 -7.32 -7.08
N ILE A 85 -5.15 -6.23 -7.13
CA ILE A 85 -5.68 -4.86 -6.97
C ILE A 85 -6.78 -4.58 -7.99
N SER A 86 -6.58 -4.94 -9.26
CA SER A 86 -7.56 -4.70 -10.32
C SER A 86 -8.88 -5.45 -10.07
N SER A 87 -8.84 -6.64 -9.49
CA SER A 87 -10.05 -7.41 -9.15
C SER A 87 -10.92 -6.77 -8.06
N HIS A 88 -10.36 -5.83 -7.29
CA HIS A 88 -11.04 -5.08 -6.25
C HIS A 88 -11.43 -3.65 -6.67
N GLN A 89 -11.06 -3.22 -7.89
CA GLN A 89 -11.49 -1.93 -8.41
C GLN A 89 -12.91 -2.06 -9.00
N PRO A 90 -13.84 -1.15 -8.65
CA PRO A 90 -15.13 -1.09 -9.33
C PRO A 90 -14.93 -0.64 -10.78
N ASP A 91 -15.76 -1.19 -11.69
CA ASP A 91 -15.83 -0.78 -13.11
C ASP A 91 -16.17 0.71 -13.28
#